data_AF-A0A6S7LRK2-F1
#
_entry.id   AF-A0A6S7LRK2-F1
#
_cell.length_a   1.000
_cell.length_b   1.000
_cell.length_c   1.000
_cell.angle_alpha   90.00
_cell.angle_beta   90.00
_cell.angle_gamma   90.00
#
_symmetry.space_group_name_H-M   'P 1'
#
loop_
_entity.id
_entity.type
_entity.pdbx_description
1 polymer ?
#
loop_
_entity_poly.entity_id
_entity_poly.type
_entity_poly.pdbx_seq_one_letter_code
_entity_poly.pdbx_strand_id
1 'polypeptide(L)'
;DASQFVYLSFTKGDLAMEKTVTEIWYSMLLSDATYKSLRTSLEELIRFTSAQNLHSETGGLITIDEMQFKQLQGVWKTWFGLRVQGTKWIQKQREKVIKADIQSLGARHSGYLNNVPVQHANALKKWIDDGVFKRTQPPTFAENPTLTGANVDERYAPYSYGIPAFHFPFTGWDYVQVKKFKRSSCLVTMYGDYIE
;
A
#
# COMPACT_ATOMS: atom_id res chain seq x y z
N ASP A 1 -1.56 6.62 -8.03
CA ASP A 1 -1.92 7.03 -6.66
C ASP A 1 -2.73 5.91 -6.00
N ALA A 2 -2.09 5.09 -5.16
CA ALA A 2 -2.75 4.01 -4.41
C ALA A 2 -3.81 4.53 -3.42
N SER A 3 -3.79 5.83 -3.12
CA SER A 3 -4.75 6.51 -2.25
C SER A 3 -6.15 6.51 -2.86
N GLN A 4 -6.27 6.68 -4.18
CA GLN A 4 -7.57 6.68 -4.88
C GLN A 4 -8.17 5.28 -5.02
N PHE A 5 -7.35 4.26 -5.32
CA PHE A 5 -7.78 2.85 -5.34
C PHE A 5 -8.34 2.38 -3.98
N VAL A 6 -7.76 2.89 -2.90
CA VAL A 6 -8.19 2.57 -1.54
C VAL A 6 -9.44 3.34 -1.13
N TYR A 7 -9.56 4.62 -1.48
CA TYR A 7 -10.81 5.35 -1.30
C TYR A 7 -11.98 4.66 -2.02
N LEU A 8 -11.73 4.15 -3.23
CA LEU A 8 -12.67 3.31 -3.99
C LEU A 8 -13.04 2.00 -3.28
N SER A 9 -12.11 1.42 -2.52
CA SER A 9 -12.36 0.20 -1.74
C SER A 9 -13.18 0.50 -0.47
N PHE A 10 -13.06 1.70 0.10
CA PHE A 10 -13.77 2.11 1.31
C PHE A 10 -15.27 2.38 1.12
N THR A 11 -15.76 2.66 -0.09
CA THR A 11 -17.16 3.05 -0.33
C THR A 11 -18.19 1.95 -0.08
N LYS A 12 -17.76 0.69 0.15
CA LYS A 12 -18.64 -0.45 0.48
C LYS A 12 -18.62 -0.88 1.95
N GLY A 13 -17.89 -0.17 2.82
CA GLY A 13 -18.02 -0.14 4.30
C GLY A 13 -18.26 -1.46 5.05
N ASP A 14 -17.19 -2.18 5.38
CA ASP A 14 -17.15 -3.16 6.48
C ASP A 14 -15.78 -3.06 7.20
N LEU A 15 -15.71 -3.38 8.50
CA LEU A 15 -14.48 -3.47 9.30
C LEU A 15 -13.44 -4.41 8.67
N ALA A 16 -13.89 -5.43 7.94
CA ALA A 16 -13.01 -6.30 7.17
C ALA A 16 -12.23 -5.52 6.08
N MET A 17 -12.84 -4.49 5.49
CA MET A 17 -12.19 -3.66 4.47
C MET A 17 -11.08 -2.78 5.05
N GLU A 18 -11.22 -2.28 6.28
CA GLU A 18 -10.16 -1.51 6.94
C GLU A 18 -8.88 -2.33 7.08
N LYS A 19 -9.01 -3.61 7.45
CA LYS A 19 -7.89 -4.55 7.56
C LYS A 19 -7.23 -4.81 6.21
N THR A 20 -8.03 -5.15 5.20
CA THR A 20 -7.57 -5.38 3.82
C THR A 20 -6.85 -4.17 3.25
N VAL A 21 -7.42 -2.97 3.41
CA VAL A 21 -6.80 -1.71 2.98
C VAL A 21 -5.47 -1.49 3.70
N THR A 22 -5.44 -1.67 5.02
CA THR A 22 -4.22 -1.47 5.83
C THR A 22 -3.12 -2.40 5.37
N GLU A 23 -3.45 -3.65 5.04
CA GLU A 23 -2.52 -4.60 4.46
C GLU A 23 -2.01 -4.15 3.07
N ILE A 24 -2.91 -3.75 2.16
CA ILE A 24 -2.57 -3.27 0.81
C ILE A 24 -1.70 -2.00 0.86
N TRP A 25 -1.89 -1.12 1.84
CA TRP A 25 -1.11 0.11 1.93
C TRP A 25 0.31 -0.10 2.44
N TYR A 26 0.48 -1.03 3.39
CA TYR A 26 1.72 -1.06 4.17
C TYR A 26 2.50 -2.36 4.06
N SER A 27 1.93 -3.41 3.47
CA SER A 27 2.61 -4.70 3.37
C SER A 27 3.15 -4.94 1.96
N MET A 28 4.42 -5.33 1.90
CA MET A 28 5.08 -5.81 0.68
C MET A 28 4.52 -7.14 0.18
N LEU A 29 4.02 -7.94 1.10
CA LEU A 29 3.40 -9.23 0.85
C LEU A 29 1.95 -9.19 1.31
N LEU A 30 1.08 -9.73 0.47
CA LEU A 30 -0.34 -9.86 0.75
C LEU A 30 -0.67 -11.29 1.14
N SER A 31 -1.64 -11.44 2.05
CA SER A 31 -2.35 -12.69 2.29
C SER A 31 -3.15 -13.10 1.04
N ASP A 32 -3.48 -14.40 0.92
CA ASP A 32 -4.31 -14.90 -0.17
C ASP A 32 -5.69 -14.21 -0.20
N ALA A 33 -6.31 -14.00 0.97
CA ALA A 33 -7.59 -13.31 1.10
C ALA A 33 -7.52 -11.86 0.60
N THR A 34 -6.52 -11.10 1.05
CA THR A 34 -6.32 -9.71 0.62
C THR A 34 -5.95 -9.62 -0.85
N TYR A 35 -5.12 -10.52 -1.36
CA TYR A 35 -4.81 -10.55 -2.79
C TYR A 35 -6.05 -10.83 -3.64
N LYS A 36 -6.87 -11.83 -3.28
CA LYS A 36 -8.14 -12.11 -3.96
C LYS A 36 -9.07 -10.89 -3.94
N SER A 37 -9.22 -10.24 -2.79
CA SER A 37 -10.02 -9.01 -2.67
C SER A 37 -9.48 -7.90 -3.57
N LEU A 38 -8.16 -7.68 -3.58
CA LEU A 38 -7.50 -6.71 -4.45
C LEU A 38 -7.80 -7.00 -5.93
N ARG A 39 -7.73 -8.26 -6.35
CA ARG A 39 -8.02 -8.68 -7.73
C ARG A 39 -9.46 -8.40 -8.12
N THR A 40 -10.42 -8.77 -7.27
CA THR A 40 -11.85 -8.49 -7.49
C THR A 40 -12.11 -6.99 -7.60
N SER A 41 -11.58 -6.19 -6.67
CA SER A 41 -11.73 -4.73 -6.71
C SER A 41 -11.13 -4.12 -7.98
N LEU A 42 -9.93 -4.54 -8.38
CA LEU A 42 -9.33 -4.08 -9.63
C LEU A 42 -10.19 -4.44 -10.85
N GLU A 43 -10.74 -5.65 -10.89
CA GLU A 43 -11.63 -6.06 -11.97
C GLU A 43 -12.90 -5.20 -12.04
N GLU A 44 -13.54 -4.93 -10.90
CA GLU A 44 -14.70 -4.02 -10.82
C GLU A 44 -14.34 -2.61 -11.33
N LEU A 45 -13.22 -2.06 -10.88
CA LEU A 45 -12.76 -0.73 -11.28
C LEU A 45 -12.47 -0.63 -12.78
N ILE A 46 -11.90 -1.68 -13.37
CA ILE A 46 -11.59 -1.74 -14.80
C ILE A 46 -12.88 -1.79 -15.64
N ARG A 47 -13.98 -2.34 -15.11
CA ARG A 47 -15.26 -2.45 -15.83
C ARG A 47 -16.01 -1.13 -15.96
N PHE A 48 -15.73 -0.13 -15.12
CA PHE A 48 -16.32 1.19 -15.30
C PHE A 48 -15.95 1.77 -16.67
N THR A 49 -16.89 2.46 -17.30
CA THR A 49 -16.75 2.89 -18.70
C THR A 49 -16.31 4.35 -18.83
N SER A 50 -16.65 5.18 -17.84
CA SER A 50 -16.39 6.63 -17.80
C SER A 50 -16.28 7.15 -16.37
N ALA A 51 -15.78 8.38 -16.23
CA ALA A 51 -15.77 9.10 -14.95
C ALA A 51 -17.18 9.31 -14.40
N GLN A 52 -18.16 9.58 -15.27
CA GLN A 52 -19.55 9.74 -14.88
C GLN A 52 -20.16 8.44 -14.34
N ASN A 53 -19.83 7.31 -14.95
CA ASN A 53 -20.27 5.99 -14.49
C ASN A 53 -19.67 5.70 -13.10
N LEU A 54 -18.38 5.97 -12.90
CA LEU A 54 -17.73 5.84 -11.58
C LEU A 54 -18.38 6.74 -10.52
N HIS A 55 -18.63 8.00 -10.86
CA HIS A 55 -19.28 8.96 -9.96
C HIS A 55 -20.65 8.47 -9.50
N SER A 56 -21.46 7.99 -10.45
CA SER A 56 -22.83 7.53 -10.16
C SER A 56 -22.83 6.28 -9.27
N GLU A 57 -21.96 5.31 -9.57
CA GLU A 57 -21.85 4.03 -8.85
C GLU A 57 -21.25 4.17 -7.45
N THR A 58 -20.54 5.27 -7.20
CA THR A 58 -19.99 5.62 -5.89
C THR A 58 -20.90 6.57 -5.11
N GLY A 59 -22.14 6.79 -5.55
CA GLY A 59 -23.07 7.71 -4.89
C GLY A 59 -22.57 9.16 -4.85
N GLY A 60 -21.76 9.54 -5.82
CA GLY A 60 -21.15 10.86 -5.93
C GLY A 60 -19.91 11.08 -5.06
N LEU A 61 -19.42 10.04 -4.35
CA LEU A 61 -18.25 10.16 -3.47
C LEU A 61 -16.94 10.42 -4.23
N ILE A 62 -16.89 10.02 -5.51
CA ILE A 62 -15.70 10.16 -6.34
C ILE A 62 -16.03 11.02 -7.54
N THR A 63 -15.28 12.11 -7.66
CA THR A 63 -15.40 13.06 -8.75
C THR A 63 -14.02 13.25 -9.34
N ILE A 64 -13.86 12.79 -10.58
CA ILE A 64 -12.64 12.92 -11.38
C ILE A 64 -13.05 13.28 -12.80
N ASP A 65 -12.16 13.89 -13.57
CA ASP A 65 -12.42 14.13 -14.98
C ASP A 65 -12.17 12.86 -15.84
N GLU A 66 -12.64 12.87 -17.08
CA GLU A 66 -12.52 11.71 -17.97
C GLU A 66 -11.06 11.36 -18.30
N MET A 67 -10.18 12.36 -18.40
CA MET A 67 -8.76 12.13 -18.68
C MET A 67 -8.07 11.45 -17.49
N GLN A 68 -8.32 11.93 -16.28
CA GLN A 68 -7.86 11.32 -15.03
C GLN A 68 -8.40 9.90 -14.88
N PHE A 69 -9.68 9.69 -15.18
CA PHE A 69 -10.28 8.35 -15.16
C PHE A 69 -9.55 7.39 -16.11
N LYS A 70 -9.28 7.79 -17.35
CA LYS A 70 -8.53 6.93 -18.29
C LYS A 70 -7.11 6.63 -17.81
N GLN A 71 -6.43 7.60 -17.20
CA GLN A 71 -5.10 7.38 -16.61
C GLN A 71 -5.16 6.37 -15.47
N LEU A 72 -6.10 6.52 -14.54
CA LEU A 72 -6.30 5.59 -13.42
C LEU A 72 -6.69 4.20 -13.90
N GLN A 73 -7.58 4.10 -14.89
CA GLN A 73 -7.94 2.83 -15.49
C GLN A 73 -6.73 2.12 -16.12
N GLY A 74 -5.80 2.88 -16.71
CA GLY A 74 -4.52 2.34 -17.18
C GLY A 74 -3.66 1.76 -16.04
N VAL A 75 -3.59 2.46 -14.91
CA VAL A 75 -2.90 1.98 -13.70
C VAL A 75 -3.54 0.70 -13.18
N TRP A 76 -4.87 0.66 -13.04
CA TRP A 76 -5.59 -0.52 -12.55
C TRP A 76 -5.41 -1.73 -13.46
N LYS A 77 -5.51 -1.55 -14.79
CA LYS A 77 -5.22 -2.59 -15.78
C LYS A 77 -3.80 -3.13 -15.64
N THR A 78 -2.83 -2.23 -15.43
CA THR A 78 -1.43 -2.64 -15.26
C THR A 78 -1.25 -3.45 -13.99
N TRP A 79 -1.73 -2.97 -12.83
CA TRP A 79 -1.67 -3.73 -11.58
C TRP A 79 -2.39 -5.08 -11.67
N PHE A 80 -3.53 -5.14 -12.36
CA PHE A 80 -4.24 -6.40 -12.64
C PHE A 80 -3.48 -7.32 -13.62
N GLY A 81 -2.60 -6.79 -14.47
CA GLY A 81 -1.76 -7.57 -15.37
C GLY A 81 -0.49 -8.13 -14.73
N LEU A 82 -0.03 -7.56 -13.61
CA LEU A 82 1.22 -7.96 -12.98
C LEU A 82 1.15 -9.37 -12.37
N ARG A 83 2.12 -10.20 -12.74
CA ARG A 83 2.34 -11.52 -12.13
C ARG A 83 3.20 -11.36 -10.88
N VAL A 84 2.56 -11.43 -9.72
CA VAL A 84 3.20 -11.18 -8.41
C VAL A 84 3.19 -12.36 -7.45
N GLN A 85 2.45 -13.43 -7.78
CA GLN A 85 2.44 -14.64 -6.98
C GLN A 85 3.76 -15.42 -7.18
N GLY A 86 4.41 -15.81 -6.07
CA GLY A 86 5.68 -16.54 -6.10
C GLY A 86 6.89 -15.72 -6.58
N THR A 87 6.76 -14.41 -6.75
CA THR A 87 7.86 -13.53 -7.14
C THR A 87 8.49 -12.82 -5.95
N LYS A 88 9.66 -12.19 -6.17
CA LYS A 88 10.38 -11.36 -5.17
C LYS A 88 10.97 -10.08 -5.79
N TRP A 89 10.47 -9.66 -6.94
CA TRP A 89 11.09 -8.57 -7.70
C TRP A 89 10.75 -7.20 -7.09
N ILE A 90 9.55 -7.01 -6.55
CA ILE A 90 9.14 -5.77 -5.88
C ILE A 90 9.96 -5.60 -4.58
N GLN A 91 10.12 -6.69 -3.81
CA GLN A 91 10.98 -6.73 -2.62
C GLN A 91 12.42 -6.37 -2.95
N LYS A 92 13.02 -7.03 -3.95
CA LYS A 92 14.39 -6.73 -4.38
C LYS A 92 14.57 -5.29 -4.86
N GLN A 93 13.56 -4.71 -5.50
CA GLN A 93 13.60 -3.30 -5.90
C GLN A 93 13.52 -2.37 -4.69
N ARG A 94 12.61 -2.65 -3.74
CA ARG A 94 12.52 -1.90 -2.48
C ARG A 94 13.82 -1.93 -1.68
N GLU A 95 14.43 -3.10 -1.53
CA GLU A 95 15.73 -3.25 -0.85
C GLU A 95 16.80 -2.34 -1.47
N LYS A 96 16.85 -2.27 -2.81
CA LYS A 96 17.78 -1.39 -3.53
C LYS A 96 17.49 0.09 -3.25
N VAL A 97 16.22 0.50 -3.31
CA VAL A 97 15.80 1.89 -3.04
C VAL A 97 16.14 2.28 -1.61
N ILE A 98 15.78 1.47 -0.62
CA ILE A 98 16.06 1.74 0.80
C ILE A 98 17.57 1.80 1.04
N LYS A 99 18.35 0.87 0.48
CA LYS A 99 19.81 0.90 0.62
C LYS A 99 20.41 2.17 0.02
N ALA A 100 19.96 2.58 -1.17
CA ALA A 100 20.41 3.81 -1.82
C ALA A 100 20.01 5.06 -1.02
N ASP A 101 18.79 5.09 -0.47
CA ASP A 101 18.29 6.19 0.36
C ASP A 101 19.05 6.29 1.70
N ILE A 102 19.31 5.18 2.38
CA ILE A 102 20.14 5.17 3.59
C ILE A 102 21.55 5.71 3.29
N GLN A 103 22.14 5.30 2.16
CA GLN A 103 23.48 5.73 1.76
C GLN A 103 23.55 7.20 1.35
N SER A 104 22.51 7.71 0.67
CA SER A 104 22.50 9.06 0.11
C SER A 104 21.96 10.12 1.07
N LEU A 105 21.03 9.75 1.96
CA LEU A 105 20.20 10.71 2.67
C LEU A 105 20.34 10.70 4.19
N GLY A 106 21.20 9.84 4.78
CA GLY A 106 21.59 9.86 6.21
C GLY A 106 20.57 10.47 7.19
N ALA A 107 20.55 11.80 7.32
CA ALA A 107 19.67 12.62 8.17
C ALA A 107 18.17 12.75 7.75
N ARG A 108 17.73 12.41 6.54
CA ARG A 108 16.27 12.42 6.21
C ARG A 108 15.56 11.15 6.68
N HIS A 109 16.26 10.03 6.72
CA HIS A 109 15.75 8.79 7.32
C HIS A 109 15.51 8.97 8.82
N SER A 110 16.34 9.76 9.49
CA SER A 110 16.14 10.10 10.90
C SER A 110 14.92 11.01 11.10
N GLY A 111 14.61 11.92 10.18
CA GLY A 111 13.42 12.79 10.27
C GLY A 111 12.11 12.02 10.44
N TYR A 112 11.93 10.92 9.69
CA TYR A 112 10.75 10.07 9.84
C TYR A 112 10.79 9.20 11.11
N LEU A 113 11.94 8.61 11.44
CA LEU A 113 12.10 7.87 12.71
C LEU A 113 11.83 8.76 13.94
N ASN A 114 12.11 10.06 13.84
CA ASN A 114 11.87 11.06 14.89
C ASN A 114 10.37 11.41 15.04
N ASN A 115 9.55 11.17 14.03
CA ASN A 115 8.12 11.50 14.05
C ASN A 115 7.26 10.39 14.66
N VAL A 116 7.80 9.18 14.80
CA VAL A 116 7.13 8.07 15.47
C VAL A 116 7.51 8.06 16.96
N PRO A 117 6.59 7.75 17.90
CA PRO A 117 6.92 7.69 19.31
C PRO A 117 8.14 6.80 19.59
N VAL A 118 9.08 7.28 20.40
CA VAL A 118 10.42 6.67 20.60
C VAL A 118 10.39 5.18 20.92
N GLN A 119 9.37 4.72 21.66
CA GLN A 119 9.17 3.31 22.00
C GLN A 119 9.09 2.39 20.77
N HIS A 120 8.66 2.92 19.62
CA HIS A 120 8.43 2.18 18.39
C HIS A 120 9.62 2.21 17.44
N ALA A 121 10.66 3.02 17.69
CA ALA A 121 11.75 3.28 16.74
C ALA A 121 12.46 2.00 16.26
N ASN A 122 12.72 1.05 17.18
CA ASN A 122 13.35 -0.23 16.83
C ASN A 122 12.44 -1.12 15.97
N ALA A 123 11.14 -1.17 16.31
CA ALA A 123 10.16 -1.92 15.54
C ALA A 123 9.98 -1.32 14.14
N LEU A 124 10.02 0.00 14.03
CA LEU A 124 9.96 0.72 12.77
C LEU A 124 11.14 0.41 11.87
N LYS A 125 12.36 0.44 12.41
CA LYS A 125 13.55 0.08 11.66
C LYS A 125 13.44 -1.33 11.08
N LYS A 126 12.99 -2.29 11.90
CA LYS A 126 12.74 -3.66 11.45
C LYS A 126 11.70 -3.74 10.33
N TRP A 127 10.61 -2.99 10.41
CA TRP A 127 9.60 -2.94 9.34
C TRP A 127 10.11 -2.24 8.08
N ILE A 128 10.97 -1.22 8.21
CA ILE A 128 11.63 -0.62 7.04
C ILE A 128 12.47 -1.69 6.34
N ASP A 129 13.16 -2.56 7.07
CA ASP A 129 13.92 -3.65 6.46
C ASP A 129 12.99 -4.73 5.86
N ASP A 130 12.07 -5.26 6.66
CA ASP A 130 11.26 -6.44 6.30
C ASP A 130 10.08 -6.12 5.35
N GLY A 131 9.53 -4.91 5.41
CA GLY A 131 8.39 -4.45 4.62
C GLY A 131 7.05 -5.13 4.94
N VAL A 132 6.96 -5.85 6.06
CA VAL A 132 5.74 -6.59 6.47
C VAL A 132 5.51 -6.48 7.99
N PHE A 133 4.26 -6.60 8.41
CA PHE A 133 3.89 -6.66 9.82
C PHE A 133 4.12 -8.04 10.44
N LYS A 134 4.21 -8.10 11.78
CA LYS A 134 4.36 -9.38 12.50
C LYS A 134 3.01 -10.07 12.52
N ARG A 135 2.94 -11.26 11.93
CA ARG A 135 1.72 -12.06 11.84
C ARG A 135 1.89 -13.43 12.47
N THR A 136 0.78 -14.04 12.86
CA THR A 136 0.72 -15.43 13.30
C THR A 136 1.18 -16.37 12.20
N GLN A 137 0.80 -16.07 10.95
CA GLN A 137 1.34 -16.72 9.75
C GLN A 137 1.92 -15.66 8.79
N PRO A 138 3.20 -15.75 8.40
CA PRO A 138 3.78 -14.79 7.47
C PRO A 138 3.02 -14.80 6.15
N PRO A 139 2.65 -13.63 5.60
CA PRO A 139 2.05 -13.58 4.27
C PRO A 139 3.13 -13.96 3.26
N THR A 140 2.93 -15.06 2.53
CA THR A 140 3.88 -15.53 1.49
C THR A 140 3.21 -15.69 0.13
N PHE A 141 1.98 -15.20 -0.03
CA PHE A 141 1.19 -15.51 -1.21
C PHE A 141 1.66 -14.72 -2.44
N ALA A 142 1.57 -13.39 -2.39
CA ALA A 142 1.92 -12.53 -3.50
C ALA A 142 2.62 -11.25 -3.04
N GLU A 143 3.53 -10.75 -3.87
CA GLU A 143 3.99 -9.37 -3.73
C GLU A 143 2.85 -8.40 -4.00
N ASN A 144 2.90 -7.24 -3.38
CA ASN A 144 1.86 -6.24 -3.52
C ASN A 144 2.08 -5.36 -4.77
N PRO A 145 1.27 -5.50 -5.84
CA PRO A 145 1.47 -4.75 -7.07
C PRO A 145 1.16 -3.26 -6.91
N THR A 146 0.37 -2.85 -5.90
CA THR A 146 -0.02 -1.45 -5.72
C THR A 146 1.12 -0.57 -5.22
N LEU A 147 2.25 -1.17 -4.82
CA LEU A 147 3.48 -0.48 -4.46
C LEU A 147 4.35 -0.13 -5.68
N THR A 148 3.84 -0.37 -6.89
CA THR A 148 4.54 -0.14 -8.15
C THR A 148 3.91 1.01 -8.93
N GLY A 149 4.72 1.68 -9.73
CA GLY A 149 4.28 2.76 -10.61
C GLY A 149 5.14 2.86 -11.86
N ALA A 150 4.68 3.69 -12.80
CA ALA A 150 5.47 4.06 -13.97
C ALA A 150 6.63 4.98 -13.56
N ASN A 151 7.79 4.81 -14.21
CA ASN A 151 8.86 5.79 -14.11
C ASN A 151 8.49 7.01 -14.97
N VAL A 152 8.45 8.19 -14.36
CA VAL A 152 8.11 9.44 -15.03
C VAL A 152 9.13 9.82 -16.11
N ASP A 153 10.39 9.45 -15.92
CA ASP A 153 11.48 9.74 -16.84
C ASP A 153 11.58 8.71 -17.98
N GLU A 154 10.97 7.53 -17.81
CA GLU A 154 11.00 6.42 -18.75
C GLU A 154 9.58 5.94 -19.07
N ARG A 155 8.84 6.71 -19.88
CA ARG A 155 7.43 6.47 -20.21
C ARG A 155 7.09 5.04 -20.69
N TYR A 156 8.05 4.32 -21.27
CA TYR A 156 7.87 2.96 -21.79
C TYR A 156 8.49 1.87 -20.90
N ALA A 157 9.09 2.23 -19.77
CA ALA A 157 9.63 1.26 -18.85
C ALA A 157 8.51 0.46 -18.17
N PRO A 158 8.77 -0.83 -17.85
CA PRO A 158 7.87 -1.59 -16.99
C PRO A 158 7.66 -0.92 -15.63
N TYR A 159 6.53 -1.20 -14.99
CA TYR A 159 6.28 -0.74 -13.63
C TYR A 159 7.37 -1.25 -12.69
N SER A 160 7.83 -0.38 -11.81
CA SER A 160 8.82 -0.67 -10.77
C SER A 160 8.32 -0.19 -9.41
N TYR A 161 8.94 -0.65 -8.32
CA TYR A 161 8.65 -0.19 -6.97
C TYR A 161 8.75 1.34 -6.91
N GLY A 162 7.65 1.99 -6.53
CA GLY A 162 7.47 3.44 -6.68
C GLY A 162 7.21 4.18 -5.37
N ILE A 163 7.34 3.52 -4.22
CA ILE A 163 7.10 4.15 -2.93
C ILE A 163 8.41 4.74 -2.38
N PRO A 164 8.50 6.07 -2.17
CA PRO A 164 9.70 6.69 -1.60
C PRO A 164 9.94 6.23 -0.15
N ALA A 165 11.21 6.10 0.27
CA ALA A 165 11.55 5.63 1.62
C ALA A 165 11.28 6.64 2.76
N PHE A 166 10.61 7.77 2.49
CA PHE A 166 10.27 8.78 3.50
C PHE A 166 8.76 8.98 3.67
N HIS A 167 7.95 8.30 2.87
CA HIS A 167 6.48 8.37 2.91
C HIS A 167 5.91 7.13 3.61
N PHE A 168 6.35 6.93 4.85
CA PHE A 168 5.96 5.78 5.65
C PHE A 168 4.83 6.15 6.66
N PRO A 169 4.03 5.18 7.11
CA PRO A 169 2.82 5.40 7.90
C PRO A 169 3.06 5.70 9.40
N PHE A 170 2.17 5.33 10.32
CA PHE A 170 2.41 5.32 11.77
C PHE A 170 2.44 6.67 12.49
N THR A 171 2.15 7.78 11.81
CA THR A 171 2.18 9.13 12.39
C THR A 171 0.83 9.84 12.33
N GLY A 172 -0.15 9.31 11.59
CA GLY A 172 -1.41 9.96 11.30
C GLY A 172 -2.63 9.25 11.90
N TRP A 173 -3.75 9.38 11.18
CA TRP A 173 -5.03 8.77 11.57
C TRP A 173 -4.94 7.25 11.71
N ASP A 174 -4.12 6.62 10.88
CA ASP A 174 -3.86 5.18 10.86
C ASP A 174 -3.32 4.71 12.22
N TYR A 175 -2.34 5.43 12.76
CA TYR A 175 -1.75 5.12 14.07
C TYR A 175 -2.75 5.32 15.20
N VAL A 176 -3.53 6.41 15.14
CA VAL A 176 -4.55 6.71 16.15
C VAL A 176 -5.60 5.58 16.21
N GLN A 177 -6.02 5.06 15.06
CA GLN A 177 -6.99 3.97 15.01
C GLN A 177 -6.40 2.65 15.53
N VAL A 178 -5.24 2.24 15.03
CA VAL A 178 -4.60 0.99 15.48
C VAL A 178 -4.29 1.02 16.98
N LYS A 179 -3.89 2.18 17.52
CA LYS A 179 -3.62 2.35 18.96
C LYS A 179 -4.87 2.20 19.84
N LYS A 180 -6.07 2.50 19.33
CA LYS A 180 -7.33 2.24 20.06
C LYS A 180 -7.62 0.75 20.15
N PHE A 181 -7.29 -0.01 19.10
CA PHE A 181 -7.46 -1.46 19.06
C PHE A 181 -6.52 -2.17 20.03
N LYS A 182 -5.21 -1.88 19.96
CA LYS A 182 -4.22 -2.51 20.85
C LYS A 182 -3.07 -1.56 21.18
N ARG A 183 -2.72 -1.49 22.46
CA ARG A 183 -1.51 -0.77 22.91
C ARG A 183 -0.36 -1.76 23.04
N SER A 184 0.76 -1.46 22.38
CA SER A 184 2.03 -2.18 22.53
C SER A 184 3.18 -1.18 22.33
N SER A 185 4.37 -1.53 22.79
CA SER A 185 5.62 -0.80 22.48
C SER A 185 6.20 -1.20 21.12
N CYS A 186 5.59 -2.16 20.43
CA CYS A 186 6.05 -2.63 19.12
C CYS A 186 4.98 -2.36 18.06
N LEU A 187 5.19 -1.33 17.24
CA LEU A 187 4.24 -0.96 16.17
C LEU A 187 3.95 -2.10 15.20
N VAL A 188 4.97 -2.92 14.90
CA VAL A 188 4.88 -4.04 13.95
C VAL A 188 3.94 -5.12 14.47
N THR A 189 3.89 -5.26 15.80
CA THR A 189 2.93 -6.14 16.47
C THR A 189 1.54 -5.50 16.48
N MET A 190 1.42 -4.21 16.82
CA MET A 190 0.13 -3.51 16.84
C MET A 190 -0.62 -3.61 15.50
N TYR A 191 0.06 -3.30 14.40
CA TYR A 191 -0.53 -3.36 13.06
C TYR A 191 -0.74 -4.80 12.59
N GLY A 192 0.14 -5.72 12.99
CA GLY A 192 -0.02 -7.14 12.73
C GLY A 192 -1.28 -7.72 13.37
N ASP A 193 -1.51 -7.41 14.64
CA ASP A 193 -2.71 -7.83 15.38
C ASP A 193 -3.98 -7.14 14.85
N TYR A 194 -3.86 -5.94 14.27
CA TYR A 194 -5.00 -5.19 13.74
C TYR A 194 -5.54 -5.78 12.44
N ILE A 195 -4.63 -6.22 11.56
CA ILE A 195 -4.99 -6.77 10.23
C ILE A 195 -5.32 -8.27 10.26
N GLU A 196 -5.01 -8.97 11.35
CA GLU A 196 -5.52 -10.32 11.66
C GLU A 196 -6.91 -10.20 12.30
#